data_AF-V8QPZ6-F1
#
_entry.id   AF-V8QPZ6-F1
#
_cell.length_a   1.000
_cell.length_b   1.000
_cell.length_c   1.000
_cell.angle_alpha   90.00
_cell.angle_beta   90.00
_cell.angle_gamma   90.00
#
_symmetry.space_group_name_H-M   'P 1'
#
loop_
_entity.id
_entity.type
_entity.pdbx_description
1 polymer ?
#
loop_
_entity_poly.entity_id
_entity_poly.type
_entity_poly.pdbx_seq_one_letter_code
_entity_poly.pdbx_strand_id
1 'polypeptide(L)'
;MKKLLKPSIEENDAINKAIASDPDTFDPKDGFDHLVRVDPRKLGRPVGSGHKTQISIRLDDEVLEVFRKSGPGWQTRVNDALKDWLRTHKVTEQC
;
A
#
# COMPACT_ATOMS: atom_id res chain seq x y z
N MET A 1 -18.15 -12.91 -10.92
CA MET A 1 -17.36 -11.92 -11.69
C MET A 1 -18.30 -10.82 -12.15
N LYS A 2 -18.07 -9.55 -11.74
CA LYS A 2 -18.90 -8.42 -12.20
C LYS A 2 -18.56 -8.13 -13.66
N LYS A 3 -19.58 -8.10 -14.52
CA LYS A 3 -19.44 -7.78 -15.94
C LYS A 3 -19.09 -6.29 -16.06
N LEU A 4 -17.99 -5.96 -16.73
CA LEU A 4 -17.66 -4.57 -17.03
C LEU A 4 -18.67 -4.06 -18.06
N LEU A 5 -19.58 -3.18 -17.61
CA LEU A 5 -20.48 -2.46 -18.49
C LEU A 5 -19.66 -1.37 -19.18
N LYS A 6 -19.34 -1.58 -20.46
CA LYS A 6 -18.72 -0.53 -21.27
C LYS A 6 -19.83 0.38 -21.81
N PRO A 7 -19.67 1.72 -21.75
CA PRO A 7 -20.64 2.63 -22.32
C PRO A 7 -20.86 2.34 -23.82
N SER A 8 -22.09 2.51 -24.27
CA SER A 8 -22.46 2.43 -25.68
C SER A 8 -21.75 3.48 -26.53
N ILE A 9 -21.79 3.35 -27.85
CA ILE A 9 -21.17 4.32 -28.77
C ILE A 9 -21.78 5.71 -28.59
N GLU A 10 -23.10 5.79 -28.41
CA GLU A 10 -23.82 7.05 -28.16
C GLU A 10 -23.42 7.69 -26.81
N GLU A 11 -23.31 6.88 -25.76
CA GLU A 11 -22.84 7.36 -24.46
C GLU A 11 -21.39 7.86 -24.53
N ASN A 12 -20.51 7.16 -25.24
CA ASN A 12 -19.14 7.60 -25.44
C ASN A 12 -19.06 8.91 -26.25
N ASP A 13 -19.90 9.09 -27.27
CA ASP A 13 -19.96 10.33 -28.04
C ASP A 13 -20.43 11.51 -27.17
N ALA A 14 -21.47 11.30 -26.36
CA ALA A 14 -21.94 12.29 -25.40
C ALA A 14 -20.87 12.66 -24.36
N ILE A 15 -20.12 11.68 -23.84
CA ILE A 15 -18.99 11.89 -22.93
C ILE A 15 -17.90 12.71 -23.61
N ASN A 16 -17.50 12.34 -24.83
CA ASN A 16 -16.46 13.06 -25.59
C ASN A 16 -16.87 14.50 -25.89
N LYS A 17 -18.14 14.73 -26.23
CA LYS A 17 -18.67 16.07 -26.48
C LYS A 17 -18.66 16.93 -25.22
N ALA A 18 -19.02 16.35 -24.08
CA ALA A 18 -18.98 17.04 -22.80
C ALA A 18 -17.54 17.45 -22.43
N ILE A 19 -16.58 16.53 -22.56
CA ILE A 19 -15.14 16.77 -22.38
C ILE A 19 -14.66 17.92 -23.27
N ALA A 20 -15.01 17.91 -24.55
CA ALA A 20 -14.57 18.94 -25.50
C ALA A 20 -15.22 20.32 -25.26
N SER A 21 -16.39 20.36 -24.62
CA SER A 21 -17.09 21.61 -24.31
C SER A 21 -16.60 22.31 -23.04
N ASP A 22 -15.88 21.59 -22.18
CA ASP A 22 -15.39 22.10 -20.91
C ASP A 22 -13.99 22.70 -21.08
N PRO A 23 -13.83 24.04 -20.97
CA PRO A 23 -12.56 24.72 -21.15
C PRO A 23 -11.55 24.45 -20.02
N ASP A 24 -11.97 23.86 -18.89
CA ASP A 24 -11.07 23.45 -17.79
C ASP A 24 -10.65 21.97 -17.90
N THR A 25 -11.09 21.27 -18.96
CA THR A 25 -10.65 19.90 -19.20
C THR A 25 -9.18 19.87 -19.61
N PHE A 26 -8.39 19.17 -18.81
CA PHE A 26 -7.01 18.84 -19.13
C PHE A 26 -6.94 17.89 -20.34
N ASP A 27 -6.39 18.34 -21.47
CA ASP A 27 -5.97 17.45 -22.56
C ASP A 27 -4.49 17.08 -22.39
N PRO A 28 -4.14 15.79 -22.27
CA PRO A 28 -2.74 15.34 -22.22
C PRO A 28 -1.86 15.82 -23.38
N LYS A 29 -2.45 16.25 -24.51
CA LYS A 29 -1.75 16.86 -25.65
C LYS A 29 -1.19 18.25 -25.35
N ASP A 30 -1.75 18.96 -24.38
CA ASP A 30 -1.28 20.27 -23.92
C ASP A 30 0.01 20.17 -23.08
N GLY A 31 0.47 18.93 -22.83
CA GLY A 31 1.66 18.65 -22.06
C GLY A 31 1.42 18.74 -20.54
N PHE A 32 2.37 18.22 -19.77
CA PHE A 32 2.29 18.14 -18.31
C PHE A 32 3.04 19.29 -17.62
N ASP A 33 3.49 20.30 -18.37
CA ASP A 33 4.38 21.36 -17.88
C ASP A 33 3.71 22.27 -16.83
N HIS A 34 2.39 22.41 -16.88
CA HIS A 34 1.61 23.17 -15.90
C HIS A 34 1.27 22.35 -14.63
N LEU A 35 1.62 21.07 -14.57
CA LEU A 35 1.43 20.25 -13.37
C LEU A 35 2.59 20.44 -12.39
N VAL A 36 2.24 20.59 -11.11
CA VAL A 36 3.23 20.60 -10.03
C VAL A 36 3.84 19.20 -9.91
N ARG A 37 5.15 19.08 -10.18
CA ARG A 37 5.90 17.86 -9.89
C ARG A 37 5.91 17.63 -8.38
N VAL A 38 5.15 16.64 -7.93
CA VAL A 38 5.20 16.19 -6.54
C VAL A 38 6.48 15.38 -6.35
N ASP A 39 7.28 15.75 -5.34
CA ASP A 39 8.46 14.96 -4.97
C ASP A 39 7.97 13.54 -4.58
N PRO A 40 8.41 12.48 -5.28
CA PRO A 40 8.00 11.11 -4.95
C PRO A 40 8.39 10.70 -3.53
N ARG A 41 9.35 11.38 -2.89
CA ARG A 41 9.67 11.18 -1.46
C ARG A 41 8.58 11.67 -0.51
N LYS A 42 7.66 12.52 -0.97
CA LYS A 42 6.47 12.97 -0.24
C LYS A 42 5.24 12.10 -0.52
N LEU A 43 5.30 11.23 -1.53
CA LEU A 43 4.20 10.37 -1.93
C LEU A 43 4.33 8.99 -1.26
N GLY A 44 3.81 8.85 -0.04
CA GLY A 44 3.67 7.56 0.64
C GLY A 44 4.98 6.84 1.01
N ARG A 45 4.83 5.62 1.56
CA ARG A 45 5.93 4.79 2.07
C ARG A 45 6.93 4.49 0.95
N PRO A 46 8.26 4.62 1.18
CA PRO A 46 9.26 4.38 0.16
C PRO A 46 9.12 2.99 -0.47
N VAL A 47 9.10 2.97 -1.80
CA VAL A 47 9.15 1.77 -2.63
C VAL A 47 10.41 0.98 -2.24
N GLY A 48 10.23 -0.26 -1.78
CA GLY A 48 11.34 -1.13 -1.38
C GLY A 48 11.60 -1.26 0.13
N SER A 49 10.69 -0.85 1.00
CA SER A 49 10.88 -0.90 2.46
C SER A 49 10.70 -2.29 3.12
N GLY A 50 11.25 -3.34 2.49
CA GLY A 50 11.73 -4.55 3.16
C GLY A 50 11.05 -5.86 2.75
N HIS A 51 11.86 -6.92 2.63
CA HIS A 51 11.47 -8.33 2.43
C HIS A 51 10.74 -8.91 3.66
N LYS A 52 9.65 -8.26 4.10
CA LYS A 52 8.82 -8.75 5.20
C LYS A 52 7.61 -9.44 4.60
N THR A 53 7.51 -10.75 4.80
CA THR A 53 6.31 -11.50 4.44
C THR A 53 5.27 -11.31 5.54
N GLN A 54 4.09 -10.80 5.17
CA GLN A 54 2.97 -10.76 6.09
C GLN A 54 2.43 -12.18 6.27
N ILE A 55 2.47 -12.67 7.51
CA ILE A 55 1.92 -13.97 7.89
C ILE A 55 0.95 -13.81 9.05
N SER A 56 -0.01 -14.74 9.14
CA SER A 56 -0.92 -14.83 10.29
C SER A 56 -0.36 -15.87 11.26
N ILE A 57 0.07 -15.44 12.44
CA ILE A 57 0.51 -16.32 13.53
C ILE A 57 -0.39 -16.11 14.75
N ARG A 58 -0.56 -17.17 15.54
CA ARG A 58 -1.23 -17.07 16.85
C ARG A 58 -0.16 -16.84 17.92
N LEU A 59 -0.41 -15.88 18.79
CA LEU A 59 0.40 -15.56 19.96
C LEU A 59 -0.53 -15.54 21.17
N ASP A 60 0.00 -15.90 22.34
CA ASP A 60 -0.75 -15.82 23.58
C ASP A 60 -1.14 -14.38 23.91
N ASP A 61 -2.32 -14.21 24.52
CA ASP A 61 -2.88 -12.89 24.82
C ASP A 61 -1.98 -12.10 25.79
N GLU A 62 -1.32 -12.77 26.73
CA GLU A 62 -0.39 -12.13 27.67
C GLU A 62 0.79 -11.47 26.95
N VAL A 63 1.32 -12.13 25.91
CA VAL A 63 2.44 -11.62 25.10
C VAL A 63 1.95 -10.43 24.27
N LEU A 64 0.78 -10.57 23.63
CA LEU A 64 0.19 -9.51 22.83
C LEU A 64 -0.09 -8.25 23.64
N GLU A 65 -0.62 -8.39 24.86
CA GLU A 65 -0.94 -7.27 25.75
C GLU A 65 0.32 -6.47 26.12
N VAL A 66 1.42 -7.16 26.48
CA VAL A 66 2.69 -6.50 26.81
C VAL A 66 3.21 -5.69 25.63
N PHE A 67 3.23 -6.27 24.43
CA PHE A 67 3.71 -5.55 23.25
C PHE A 67 2.75 -4.42 22.85
N ARG A 68 1.43 -4.60 22.89
CA ARG A 68 0.48 -3.53 22.56
C ARG A 68 0.61 -2.32 23.48
N LYS A 69 0.81 -2.55 24.79
CA LYS A 69 1.02 -1.49 25.79
C LYS A 69 2.29 -0.67 25.53
N SER A 70 3.28 -1.23 24.85
CA SER A 70 4.49 -0.48 24.46
C SER A 70 4.26 0.58 23.37
N GLY A 71 3.04 0.68 22.82
CA GLY A 71 2.63 1.77 21.93
C GLY A 71 2.90 1.52 20.44
N PRO A 72 2.94 2.57 19.60
CA PRO A 72 3.18 2.46 18.17
C PRO A 72 4.46 1.67 17.86
N GLY A 73 4.43 0.88 16.79
CA GLY A 73 5.57 0.06 16.36
C GLY A 73 5.74 -1.28 17.12
N TRP A 74 4.77 -1.69 17.95
CA TRP A 74 4.88 -2.93 18.72
C TRP A 74 5.12 -4.18 17.87
N GLN A 75 4.55 -4.25 16.66
CA GLN A 75 4.82 -5.34 15.72
C GLN A 75 6.30 -5.41 15.28
N THR A 76 6.95 -4.25 15.14
CA THR A 76 8.39 -4.20 14.84
C THR A 76 9.20 -4.71 16.03
N ARG A 77 8.81 -4.34 17.26
CA ARG A 77 9.43 -4.87 18.49
C ARG A 77 9.27 -6.38 18.63
N VAL A 78 8.11 -6.95 18.27
CA VAL A 78 7.92 -8.41 18.23
C VAL A 78 8.90 -9.05 17.24
N ASN A 79 9.01 -8.51 16.03
CA ASN A 79 9.96 -9.01 15.04
C ASN A 79 11.42 -8.93 15.54
N ASP A 80 11.80 -7.85 16.21
CA ASP A 80 13.17 -7.67 16.71
C ASP A 80 13.47 -8.60 17.89
N ALA A 81 12.49 -8.86 18.76
CA ALA A 81 12.60 -9.87 19.81
C ALA A 81 12.81 -11.28 19.22
N LEU A 82 12.07 -11.65 18.16
CA LEU A 82 12.26 -12.93 17.47
C LEU A 82 13.65 -13.04 16.84
N LYS A 83 14.16 -11.96 16.24
CA LYS A 83 15.53 -11.92 15.71
C LYS A 83 16.55 -12.11 16.81
N ASP A 84 16.39 -11.44 17.93
CA ASP A 84 17.32 -11.54 19.06
C ASP A 84 17.32 -12.96 19.66
N TRP A 85 16.13 -13.55 19.81
CA TRP A 85 15.98 -14.94 20.25
C TRP A 85 16.73 -15.92 19.33
N LEU A 86 16.66 -15.73 18.00
CA LEU A 86 17.39 -16.56 17.02
C LEU A 86 18.91 -16.42 17.08
N ARG A 87 19.46 -15.36 17.69
CA ARG A 87 20.92 -15.22 17.86
C ARG A 87 21.45 -16.19 18.91
N THR A 88 20.61 -16.55 19.87
CA THR A 88 20.97 -17.38 21.03
C THR A 88 20.38 -18.79 20.95
N HIS A 89 19.32 -18.99 20.15
CA HIS A 89 18.63 -20.26 20.02
C HIS A 89 18.63 -20.73 18.57
N LYS A 90 19.07 -21.97 18.35
CA LYS A 90 18.91 -22.64 17.06
C LYS A 90 17.52 -23.28 17.02
N VAL A 91 16.75 -22.98 15.98
CA VAL A 91 15.53 -23.73 15.68
C VAL A 91 15.99 -25.09 15.16
N THR A 92 15.88 -26.13 15.98
CA THR A 92 16.04 -27.50 15.53
C THR A 92 14.74 -27.93 14.89
N GLU A 93 14.81 -28.44 13.66
CA GLU A 93 13.65 -29.04 13.00
C GLU A 93 13.21 -30.24 13.84
N GLN A 94 11.94 -30.23 14.26
CA GLN A 94 11.30 -31.38 14.88
C GLN A 94 10.80 -32.25 13.72
N CYS A 95 11.46 -33.38 13.51
CA CYS A 95 11.08 -34.42 12.55
C CYS A 95 9.74 -35.06 12.89
#